data_AF-A0A374W070-F1
#
_entry.id   AF-A0A374W070-F1
#
_cell.length_a   1.000
_cell.length_b   1.000
_cell.length_c   1.000
_cell.angle_alpha   90.00
_cell.angle_beta   90.00
_cell.angle_gamma   90.00
#
_symmetry.space_group_name_H-M   'P 1'
#
loop_
_entity.id
_entity.type
_entity.pdbx_description
1 polymer ?
#
loop_
_entity_poly.entity_id
_entity_poly.type
_entity_poly.pdbx_seq_one_letter_code
_entity_poly.pdbx_strand_id
1 'polypeptide(L)'
;MKTKLKTRSQSRPAELIVYMEVYSSNRVVYRVTAGSIVRQGIRQPTYGIMLEDLYTEERQSIPDFSGSLEQTIRFANDLIRREVKPSGLYDMALEHLSRRI
;
A
#
# COMPACT_ATOMS: atom_id res chain seq x y z
N MET A 1 -3.73 39.90 -9.80
CA MET A 1 -2.71 38.91 -9.39
C MET A 1 -3.34 37.53 -9.42
N LYS A 2 -2.86 36.59 -10.24
CA LYS A 2 -3.37 35.21 -10.30
C LYS A 2 -2.38 34.28 -9.59
N THR A 3 -2.74 33.79 -8.41
CA THR A 3 -1.96 32.82 -7.63
C THR A 3 -2.00 31.47 -8.34
N LYS A 4 -0.87 31.03 -8.89
CA LYS A 4 -0.71 29.68 -9.44
C LYS A 4 -0.73 28.68 -8.28
N LEU A 5 -1.81 27.91 -8.16
CA LEU A 5 -1.86 26.73 -7.30
C LEU A 5 -0.75 25.78 -7.75
N LYS A 6 0.24 25.56 -6.87
CA LYS A 6 1.33 24.62 -7.10
C LYS A 6 0.73 23.22 -6.99
N THR A 7 0.31 22.65 -8.12
CA THR A 7 -0.20 21.28 -8.20
C THR A 7 0.89 20.37 -7.66
N ARG A 8 0.67 19.84 -6.44
CA ARG A 8 1.49 18.80 -5.84
C ARG A 8 1.51 17.67 -6.86
N SER A 9 2.64 17.48 -7.54
CA SER A 9 2.89 16.36 -8.42
C SER A 9 2.81 15.11 -7.55
N GLN A 10 1.61 14.55 -7.41
CA GLN A 10 1.45 13.19 -6.97
C GLN A 10 2.19 12.36 -8.01
N SER A 11 3.40 11.93 -7.67
CA SER A 11 4.14 10.92 -8.40
C SER A 11 3.32 9.63 -8.31
N ARG A 12 2.29 9.52 -9.15
CA ARG A 12 1.63 8.25 -9.40
C ARG A 12 2.72 7.27 -9.85
N PRO A 13 2.82 6.08 -9.24
CA PRO A 13 3.72 5.05 -9.74
C PRO A 13 3.41 4.81 -11.22
N ALA A 14 4.43 4.85 -12.07
CA ALA A 14 4.30 4.80 -13.54
C ALA A 14 3.66 3.50 -14.06
N GLU A 15 3.61 2.46 -13.23
CA GLU A 15 2.93 1.19 -13.46
C GLU A 15 2.74 0.57 -12.07
N LEU A 16 1.52 0.21 -11.72
CA LEU A 16 1.23 -0.46 -10.45
C LEU A 16 0.85 -1.90 -10.79
N ILE A 17 1.83 -2.79 -10.66
CA ILE A 17 1.67 -4.21 -10.98
C ILE A 17 1.21 -4.91 -9.70
N VAL A 18 0.21 -5.77 -9.79
CA VAL A 18 -0.16 -6.65 -8.69
C VAL A 18 0.84 -7.81 -8.66
N TYR A 19 1.67 -7.85 -7.61
CA TYR A 19 2.65 -8.91 -7.40
C TYR A 19 2.01 -10.15 -6.78
N MET A 20 1.12 -9.94 -5.81
CA MET A 20 0.41 -11.00 -5.10
C MET A 20 -1.01 -10.53 -4.81
N GLU A 21 -1.99 -11.40 -5.03
CA GLU A 21 -3.40 -11.19 -4.69
C GLU A 21 -3.90 -12.39 -3.90
N VAL A 22 -4.51 -12.14 -2.74
CA VAL A 22 -5.05 -13.18 -1.87
C VAL A 22 -6.49 -12.82 -1.49
N TYR A 23 -7.40 -13.75 -1.75
CA TYR A 23 -8.79 -13.68 -1.34
C TYR A 23 -8.93 -14.42 0.00
N SER A 24 -9.39 -13.73 1.05
CA SER A 24 -9.53 -14.30 2.39
C SER A 24 -10.99 -14.56 2.78
N SER A 25 -11.19 -15.34 3.85
CA SER A 25 -12.50 -15.72 4.42
C SER A 25 -13.37 -14.53 4.81
N ASN A 26 -12.75 -13.42 5.25
CA ASN A 26 -13.44 -12.19 5.63
C ASN A 26 -13.94 -11.34 4.44
N ARG A 27 -13.90 -11.89 3.22
CA ARG A 27 -14.28 -11.26 1.94
C ARG A 27 -13.43 -10.04 1.56
N VAL A 28 -12.25 -9.91 2.17
CA VAL A 28 -11.28 -8.90 1.78
C VAL A 28 -10.27 -9.50 0.81
N VAL A 29 -9.98 -8.76 -0.26
CA VAL A 29 -8.87 -9.02 -1.17
C VAL A 29 -7.66 -8.23 -0.70
N TYR A 30 -6.55 -8.93 -0.49
CA TYR A 30 -5.27 -8.34 -0.10
C TYR A 30 -4.34 -8.38 -1.30
N ARG A 31 -3.85 -7.21 -1.71
CA ARG A 31 -2.92 -7.08 -2.85
C ARG A 31 -1.60 -6.50 -2.39
N VAL A 32 -0.52 -7.18 -2.74
CA VAL A 32 0.83 -6.59 -2.75
C VAL A 32 1.06 -6.02 -4.13
N THR A 33 1.43 -4.76 -4.19
CA THR A 33 1.66 -4.03 -5.44
C THR A 33 3.14 -3.70 -5.58
N ALA A 34 3.65 -3.72 -6.80
CA ALA A 34 5.00 -3.33 -7.14
C ALA A 34 4.95 -2.10 -8.06
N GLY A 35 5.85 -1.16 -7.81
CA GLY A 35 6.01 0.03 -8.62
C GLY A 35 7.41 0.60 -8.45
N SER A 36 7.57 1.85 -8.86
CA SER A 36 8.83 2.57 -8.70
C SER A 36 8.59 4.03 -8.39
N ILE A 37 9.44 4.60 -7.55
CA ILE A 37 9.47 6.03 -7.24
C ILE A 37 10.81 6.63 -7.69
N VAL A 38 10.80 7.90 -8.05
CA VAL A 38 12.03 8.64 -8.35
C VAL A 38 12.40 9.46 -7.13
N ARG A 39 13.56 9.17 -6.53
CA ARG A 39 14.10 9.88 -5.38
C ARG A 39 15.48 10.42 -5.75
N GLN A 40 15.66 11.74 -5.67
CA GLN A 40 16.92 12.41 -6.05
C GLN A 40 17.41 12.04 -7.46
N GLY A 41 16.48 11.88 -8.41
CA GLY A 41 16.80 11.50 -9.80
C GLY A 41 17.06 10.00 -10.02
N ILE A 42 17.08 9.19 -8.97
CA ILE A 42 17.28 7.74 -9.06
C ILE A 42 15.93 7.03 -8.97
N ARG A 43 15.63 6.14 -9.92
CA ARG A 43 14.46 5.27 -9.88
C ARG A 43 14.72 4.10 -8.92
N GLN A 44 13.90 4.00 -7.89
CA GLN A 44 13.98 2.94 -6.88
C GLN A 44 12.68 2.12 -6.89
N PRO A 45 12.75 0.78 -6.70
CA PRO A 45 11.55 -0.02 -6.53
C PRO A 45 10.81 0.38 -5.27
N THR A 46 9.49 0.30 -5.31
CA THR A 46 8.64 0.43 -4.14
C THR A 46 7.55 -0.61 -4.19
N TYR A 47 7.11 -1.05 -3.01
CA TYR A 47 6.08 -2.06 -2.86
C TYR A 47 5.00 -1.53 -1.93
N GLY A 48 3.76 -1.69 -2.36
CA GLY A 48 2.58 -1.20 -1.66
C GLY A 48 1.63 -2.31 -1.26
N ILE A 49 0.63 -1.94 -0.46
CA ILE A 49 -0.48 -2.79 -0.05
C ILE A 49 -1.80 -2.13 -0.45
N MET A 50 -2.75 -2.95 -0.91
CA MET A 50 -4.13 -2.53 -1.14
C MET A 50 -5.08 -3.58 -0.57
N LEU A 51 -6.09 -3.12 0.17
CA LEU A 51 -7.19 -3.94 0.67
C LEU A 51 -8.48 -3.49 -0.02
N GLU A 52 -9.31 -4.46 -0.39
CA GLU A 52 -10.64 -4.25 -0.94
C GLU A 52 -11.63 -5.18 -0.25
N ASP A 53 -12.64 -4.64 0.40
CA ASP A 53 -13.77 -5.43 0.90
C ASP A 53 -14.78 -5.63 -0.23
N LEU A 54 -15.01 -6.88 -0.64
CA LEU A 54 -15.90 -7.21 -1.76
C LEU A 54 -17.39 -7.05 -1.44
N TYR A 55 -17.76 -6.89 -0.16
CA TYR A 55 -19.14 -6.68 0.24
C TYR A 55 -19.50 -5.20 0.31
N THR A 56 -18.62 -4.37 0.89
CA THR A 56 -18.85 -2.93 1.03
C THR A 56 -18.25 -2.09 -0.08
N GLU A 57 -17.42 -2.70 -0.95
CA GLU A 57 -16.57 -2.03 -1.94
C GLU A 57 -15.57 -1.03 -1.34
N GLU A 58 -15.37 -1.07 -0.01
CA GLU A 58 -14.38 -0.22 0.66
C GLU A 58 -12.98 -0.59 0.19
N ARG A 59 -12.17 0.42 -0.14
CA ARG A 59 -10.80 0.25 -0.59
C ARG A 59 -9.86 1.19 0.14
N GLN A 60 -8.74 0.65 0.61
CA GLN A 60 -7.63 1.44 1.11
C GLN A 60 -6.30 0.93 0.56
N SER A 61 -5.33 1.84 0.43
CA SER A 61 -4.01 1.48 -0.07
C SER A 61 -2.90 2.34 0.49
N ILE A 62 -1.73 1.74 0.61
CA ILE A 62 -0.45 2.39 0.90
C ILE A 62 0.48 2.05 -0.27
N PRO A 63 0.56 2.88 -1.32
CA PRO A 63 1.25 2.54 -2.57
C PRO A 63 2.77 2.39 -2.44
N ASP A 64 3.38 3.05 -1.47
CA ASP A 64 4.82 3.14 -1.23
C ASP A 64 5.21 2.67 0.19
N PHE A 65 4.58 1.59 0.65
CA PHE A 65 4.74 1.04 2.00
C PHE A 65 6.20 0.71 2.37
N SER A 66 6.94 0.04 1.47
CA SER A 66 8.35 -0.31 1.70
C SER A 66 9.13 -0.45 0.40
N GLY A 67 10.45 -0.20 0.46
CA GLY A 67 11.39 -0.56 -0.61
C GLY A 67 11.77 -2.04 -0.62
N SER A 68 11.32 -2.84 0.36
CA SER A 68 11.59 -4.28 0.46
C SER A 68 10.31 -5.09 0.23
N LEU A 69 10.30 -5.87 -0.85
CA LEU A 69 9.21 -6.78 -1.15
C LEU A 69 8.93 -7.76 -0.01
N GLU A 70 9.99 -8.30 0.60
CA GLU A 70 9.88 -9.25 1.72
C GLU A 70 9.16 -8.63 2.92
N GLN A 71 9.51 -7.39 3.29
CA GLN A 71 8.83 -6.68 4.38
C GLN A 71 7.35 -6.45 4.05
N THR A 72 7.04 -6.07 2.82
CA THR A 72 5.68 -5.85 2.36
C THR A 72 4.86 -7.16 2.39
N ILE A 73 5.44 -8.29 1.98
CA ILE A 73 4.79 -9.61 2.05
C ILE A 73 4.55 -10.02 3.52
N ARG A 74 5.52 -9.82 4.41
CA ARG A 74 5.36 -10.11 5.84
C ARG A 74 4.19 -9.30 6.43
N PHE A 75 4.13 -8.01 6.12
CA PHE A 75 3.02 -7.16 6.55
C PHE A 75 1.67 -7.61 5.96
N ALA A 76 1.62 -7.94 4.66
CA ALA A 76 0.41 -8.48 4.03
C ALA A 76 -0.09 -9.75 4.73
N ASN A 77 0.82 -10.67 5.05
CA ASN A 77 0.48 -11.91 5.77
C ASN A 77 -0.07 -11.63 7.17
N ASP A 78 0.46 -10.63 7.87
CA ASP A 78 -0.09 -10.22 9.18
C ASP A 78 -1.51 -9.66 9.04
N LEU A 79 -1.78 -8.85 8.02
CA LEU A 79 -3.13 -8.33 7.72
C LEU A 79 -4.12 -9.45 7.41
N ILE A 80 -3.71 -10.43 6.60
CA ILE A 80 -4.52 -11.60 6.23
C ILE A 80 -4.83 -12.43 7.48
N ARG A 81 -3.82 -12.76 8.29
CA ARG A 81 -3.98 -13.56 9.52
C ARG A 81 -4.91 -12.92 10.54
N ARG A 82 -4.89 -11.59 10.62
CA ARG A 82 -5.75 -10.81 11.51
C ARG A 82 -7.10 -10.42 10.89
N GLU A 83 -7.35 -10.86 9.65
CA GLU A 83 -8.57 -10.54 8.89
C GLU A 83 -8.89 -9.03 8.86
N VAL A 84 -7.86 -8.20 8.72
CA VAL A 84 -7.99 -6.74 8.76
C VAL A 84 -8.86 -6.23 7.62
N LYS A 85 -9.82 -5.36 7.95
CA LYS A 85 -10.66 -4.62 6.99
C LYS A 85 -9.93 -3.40 6.43
N PRO A 86 -10.33 -2.88 5.25
CA PRO A 86 -9.67 -1.72 4.64
C PRO A 86 -9.53 -0.53 5.60
N SER A 87 -10.56 -0.23 6.40
CA SER A 87 -10.56 0.84 7.42
C SER A 87 -9.43 0.76 8.45
N GLY A 88 -8.94 -0.44 8.77
CA GLY A 88 -7.86 -0.65 9.74
C GLY A 88 -6.44 -0.62 9.16
N LEU A 89 -6.28 -0.41 7.84
CA LEU A 89 -4.98 -0.54 7.17
C LEU A 89 -3.92 0.44 7.72
N TYR A 90 -4.28 1.70 7.94
CA TYR A 90 -3.34 2.71 8.43
C TYR A 90 -2.95 2.48 9.90
N ASP A 91 -3.88 2.03 10.74
CA ASP A 91 -3.58 1.71 12.14
C ASP A 91 -2.60 0.54 12.24
N MET A 92 -2.80 -0.49 11.42
CA MET A 92 -1.88 -1.62 11.32
C MET A 92 -0.50 -1.20 10.78
N ALA A 93 -0.46 -0.26 9.83
CA ALA A 93 0.81 0.27 9.33
C ALA A 93 1.56 1.08 10.39
N LEU A 94 0.83 1.86 11.20
CA LEU A 94 1.41 2.60 12.32
C LEU A 94 1.95 1.65 13.40
N GLU A 95 1.21 0.59 13.74
CA GLU A 95 1.66 -0.48 14.65
C GLU A 95 2.92 -1.20 14.11
N HIS A 96 2.97 -1.44 12.79
CA HIS A 96 4.14 -2.06 12.17
C HIS A 96 5.39 -1.18 12.26
N LEU A 97 5.24 0.14 12.11
CA LEU A 97 6.34 1.10 12.26
C LEU A 97 6.82 1.20 13.70
N SER A 98 5.92 1.21 14.69
CA SER A 98 6.29 1.34 16.10
C SER A 98 7.07 0.15 16.64
N ARG A 99 6.86 -1.05 16.07
CA ARG A 99 7.63 -2.27 16.41
C ARG A 99 9.04 -2.32 15.81
N ARG A 100 9.37 -1.43 14.87
CA ARG A 100 10.69 -1.37 14.21
C ARG A 100 11.67 -0.40 14.86
N ILE A 101 11.21 0.38 15.84
CA ILE A 101 12.02 1.34 16.63
C ILE A 101 12.40 0.66 17.93
#